data_AF-A0A552EHX0-F1
#
_entry.id   AF-A0A552EHX0-F1
#
_cell.length_a   1.000
_cell.length_b   1.000
_cell.length_c   1.000
_cell.angle_alpha   90.00
_cell.angle_beta   90.00
_cell.angle_gamma   90.00
#
_symmetry.space_group_name_H-M   'P 1'
#
loop_
_entity.id
_entity.type
_entity.pdbx_description
1 polymer ?
#
loop_
_entity_poly.entity_id
_entity_poly.type
_entity_poly.pdbx_seq_one_letter_code
_entity_poly.pdbx_strand_id
1 'polypeptide(L)'
;MIPYEARSSRPKLYVYFFIAAISIALSSVLANVFADYKVLPDYIEKWLSNSSPFLIYSLIFTLVDKFLWKIRLSNYPIGETLLGIPDISGEYRGYNEISALKKKARVKITQTWTHIGVIYYGKDDTPISKAKAVVLDSSNRDLIELDFLYQLFSERRDSEKKSQGMNHGVQLSRIDLRDKKLQGTWFNGKEEQGYLNLTKEGT
;
A
#
# COMPACT_ATOMS: atom_id res chain seq x y z
N MET A 1 3.68 9.20 10.34
CA MET A 1 3.48 8.18 9.29
C MET A 1 2.83 7.00 10.00
N ILE A 2 1.51 6.83 9.87
CA ILE A 2 0.78 5.78 10.60
C ILE A 2 0.88 4.50 9.75
N PRO A 3 1.43 3.40 10.28
CA PRO A 3 1.66 2.19 9.51
C PRO A 3 0.35 1.45 9.17
N TYR A 4 0.40 0.76 8.04
CA TYR A 4 -0.60 -0.19 7.57
C TYR A 4 -0.68 -1.42 8.50
N GLU A 5 -1.76 -1.55 9.27
CA GLU A 5 -2.05 -2.73 10.06
C GLU A 5 -2.99 -3.66 9.28
N ALA A 6 -2.43 -4.75 8.74
CA ALA A 6 -3.24 -5.94 8.51
C ALA A 6 -3.46 -6.57 9.90
N ARG A 7 -4.68 -6.98 10.22
CA ARG A 7 -5.10 -7.44 11.57
C ARG A 7 -4.27 -8.60 12.16
N SER A 8 -3.35 -9.20 11.39
CA SER A 8 -2.29 -10.05 11.91
C SER A 8 -0.91 -9.40 11.70
N SER A 9 -0.31 -8.87 12.76
CA SER A 9 1.05 -8.31 12.76
C SER A 9 2.15 -9.39 12.74
N ARG A 10 1.82 -10.62 13.14
CA ARG A 10 2.75 -11.75 13.29
C ARG A 10 3.38 -12.24 11.97
N PRO A 11 2.64 -12.40 10.85
CA PRO A 11 3.22 -12.86 9.58
C PRO A 11 4.29 -11.91 9.02
N LYS A 12 4.07 -10.59 9.12
CA LYS A 12 5.04 -9.60 8.65
C LYS A 12 6.36 -9.67 9.41
N LEU A 13 6.30 -9.97 10.71
CA LEU A 13 7.49 -10.11 11.55
C LEU A 13 8.39 -11.26 11.06
N TYR A 14 7.81 -12.40 10.68
CA TYR A 14 8.58 -13.52 10.12
C TYR A 14 9.26 -13.15 8.81
N VAL A 15 8.61 -12.37 7.93
CA VAL A 15 9.22 -11.89 6.69
C VAL A 15 10.44 -11.00 6.99
N TYR A 16 10.34 -10.08 7.95
CA TYR A 16 11.48 -9.25 8.35
C TYR A 16 12.66 -10.08 8.86
N PHE A 17 12.39 -11.06 9.74
CA PHE A 17 13.44 -11.96 10.24
C PHE A 17 14.04 -12.84 9.14
N PHE A 18 13.22 -13.32 8.22
CA PHE A 18 13.68 -14.13 7.09
C PHE A 18 14.61 -13.33 6.17
N ILE A 19 14.23 -12.09 5.82
CA ILE A 19 15.09 -11.19 5.03
C ILE A 19 16.39 -10.91 5.78
N ALA A 20 16.35 -10.66 7.09
CA ALA A 20 17.55 -10.44 7.91
C ALA A 20 18.49 -11.65 7.89
N ALA A 21 17.96 -12.87 8.08
CA ALA A 21 18.75 -14.09 8.05
C ALA A 21 19.43 -14.30 6.68
N ILE A 22 18.69 -14.13 5.58
CA ILE A 22 19.25 -14.22 4.23
C ILE A 22 20.33 -13.17 4.00
N SER A 23 20.12 -11.94 4.48
CA SER A 23 21.06 -10.84 4.28
C SER A 23 22.40 -11.09 4.96
N ILE A 24 22.36 -11.62 6.18
CA ILE A 24 23.56 -12.03 6.92
C ILE A 24 24.27 -13.17 6.19
N ALA A 25 23.54 -14.23 5.80
CA ALA A 25 24.13 -15.36 5.10
C ALA A 25 24.78 -14.95 3.77
N LEU A 26 24.09 -14.13 2.97
CA LEU A 26 24.60 -13.65 1.69
C LEU A 26 25.81 -12.72 1.87
N SER A 27 25.78 -11.86 2.88
CA SER A 27 26.93 -11.03 3.27
C SER A 27 28.14 -11.88 3.61
N SER A 28 27.99 -12.94 4.41
CA SER A 28 29.09 -13.83 4.76
C SER A 28 29.67 -14.54 3.54
N VAL A 29 28.82 -15.03 2.64
CA VAL A 29 29.27 -15.65 1.38
C VAL A 29 30.04 -14.66 0.52
N LEU A 30 29.51 -13.44 0.33
CA LEU A 30 30.18 -12.39 -0.44
C LEU A 30 31.53 -12.01 0.17
N ALA A 31 31.61 -11.86 1.49
CA ALA A 31 32.85 -11.53 2.19
C ALA A 31 33.92 -12.62 1.96
N ASN A 32 33.55 -13.90 2.08
CA ASN A 32 34.47 -15.01 1.84
C ASN A 32 34.98 -15.02 0.39
N VAL A 33 34.08 -14.82 -0.59
CA VAL A 33 34.47 -14.75 -2.01
C VAL A 33 35.45 -13.61 -2.26
N PHE A 34 35.21 -12.41 -1.72
CA PHE A 34 36.13 -11.29 -1.91
C PHE A 34 37.51 -11.52 -1.27
N ALA A 35 37.54 -12.17 -0.10
CA ALA A 35 38.76 -12.54 0.60
C ALA A 35 39.59 -13.55 -0.20
N ASP A 36 38.95 -14.60 -0.71
CA ASP A 36 39.60 -15.68 -1.47
C ASP A 36 40.27 -15.18 -2.75
N TYR A 37 39.63 -14.23 -3.44
CA TYR A 37 40.12 -13.68 -4.70
C TYR A 37 41.00 -12.42 -4.54
N LYS A 38 41.26 -11.96 -3.29
CA LYS A 38 42.02 -10.73 -2.98
C LYS A 38 41.61 -9.53 -3.85
N VAL A 39 40.31 -9.41 -4.10
CA VAL A 39 39.77 -8.42 -5.05
C VAL A 39 39.84 -7.01 -4.49
N LEU A 40 39.83 -6.88 -3.16
CA LEU A 40 39.71 -5.62 -2.46
C LEU A 40 40.82 -5.45 -1.42
N PRO A 41 41.22 -4.21 -1.10
CA PRO A 41 42.06 -3.92 0.05
C PRO A 41 41.38 -4.31 1.39
N ASP A 42 42.16 -4.77 2.36
CA ASP A 42 41.69 -5.26 3.68
C ASP A 42 40.74 -4.31 4.43
N TYR A 43 40.91 -2.99 4.27
CA TYR A 43 40.05 -2.01 4.92
C TYR A 43 38.64 -1.97 4.29
N ILE A 44 38.54 -2.15 2.97
CA ILE A 44 37.26 -2.25 2.27
C ILE A 44 36.59 -3.58 2.61
N GLU A 45 37.35 -4.67 2.67
CA GLU A 45 36.84 -5.99 3.03
C GLU A 45 36.21 -6.01 4.43
N LYS A 46 36.89 -5.43 5.43
CA LYS A 46 36.34 -5.28 6.78
C LYS A 46 35.11 -4.38 6.82
N TRP A 47 35.09 -3.31 6.03
CA TRP A 47 33.91 -2.44 5.95
C TRP A 47 32.72 -3.16 5.30
N LEU A 48 32.97 -3.91 4.23
CA LEU A 48 31.96 -4.73 3.54
C LEU A 48 31.39 -5.78 4.49
N SER A 49 32.24 -6.52 5.21
CA SER A 49 31.79 -7.57 6.14
C SER A 49 30.84 -7.03 7.22
N ASN A 50 31.11 -5.83 7.75
CA ASN A 50 30.30 -5.23 8.81
C ASN A 50 29.04 -4.52 8.29
N SER A 51 29.10 -3.87 7.12
CA SER A 51 28.04 -2.97 6.64
C SER A 51 27.17 -3.58 5.54
N SER A 52 27.69 -4.56 4.79
CA SER A 52 26.95 -5.17 3.68
C SER A 52 25.69 -5.93 4.09
N PRO A 53 25.53 -6.53 5.30
CA PRO A 53 24.25 -7.11 5.69
C PRO A 53 23.11 -6.09 5.64
N PHE A 54 23.36 -4.83 6.04
CA PHE A 54 22.35 -3.77 6.02
C PHE A 54 21.99 -3.34 4.59
N LEU A 55 22.99 -3.25 3.70
CA LEU A 55 22.76 -2.91 2.30
C LEU A 55 21.98 -4.02 1.58
N ILE A 56 22.38 -5.28 1.79
CA ILE A 56 21.70 -6.45 1.24
C ILE A 56 20.28 -6.52 1.80
N TYR A 57 20.09 -6.30 3.10
CA TYR A 57 18.77 -6.24 3.72
C TYR A 57 17.90 -5.18 3.07
N SER A 58 18.40 -3.95 2.93
CA SER A 58 17.66 -2.86 2.31
C SER A 58 17.28 -3.18 0.87
N LEU A 59 18.17 -3.82 0.11
CA LEU A 59 17.91 -4.22 -1.27
C LEU A 59 16.83 -5.29 -1.35
N ILE A 60 16.97 -6.39 -0.60
CA ILE A 60 16.00 -7.49 -0.58
C ILE A 60 14.66 -6.99 -0.07
N PHE A 61 14.65 -6.20 1.00
CA PHE A 61 13.44 -5.59 1.55
C PHE A 61 12.73 -4.70 0.51
N THR A 62 13.47 -3.89 -0.25
CA THR A 62 12.90 -3.05 -1.31
C THR A 62 12.29 -3.90 -2.43
N LEU A 63 12.95 -5.01 -2.80
CA LEU A 63 12.42 -5.95 -3.79
C LEU A 63 11.15 -6.64 -3.29
N VAL A 64 11.13 -7.05 -2.03
CA VAL A 64 9.95 -7.63 -1.38
C VAL A 64 8.82 -6.62 -1.33
N ASP A 65 9.09 -5.38 -0.92
CA ASP A 65 8.07 -4.34 -0.74
C ASP A 65 7.44 -3.90 -2.07
N LYS A 66 8.23 -3.82 -3.15
CA LYS A 66 7.73 -3.33 -4.44
C LYS A 66 7.21 -4.43 -5.37
N PHE A 67 7.84 -5.60 -5.37
CA PHE A 67 7.66 -6.58 -6.44
C PHE A 67 7.29 -7.98 -5.94
N LEU A 68 8.08 -8.57 -5.03
CA LEU A 68 7.94 -10.01 -4.74
C LEU A 68 6.61 -10.36 -4.05
N TRP A 69 6.02 -9.44 -3.30
CA TRP A 69 4.71 -9.64 -2.69
C TRP A 69 3.57 -9.80 -3.71
N LYS A 70 3.73 -9.26 -4.92
CA LYS A 70 2.73 -9.37 -6.00
C LYS A 70 2.77 -10.71 -6.70
N ILE A 71 3.91 -11.40 -6.62
CA ILE A 71 4.07 -12.71 -7.22
C ILE A 71 3.20 -13.65 -6.40
N ARG A 72 2.11 -14.13 -7.02
CA ARG A 72 1.28 -15.19 -6.45
C ARG A 72 2.13 -16.46 -6.42
N LEU A 73 2.90 -16.63 -5.35
CA LEU A 73 3.49 -17.90 -4.94
C LEU A 73 2.38 -18.84 -4.40
N SER A 74 1.22 -18.84 -5.05
CA SER A 74 -0.02 -19.54 -4.66
C SER A 74 0.17 -21.05 -4.57
N ASN A 75 1.25 -21.57 -5.15
CA ASN A 75 1.57 -22.99 -5.12
C ASN A 75 2.44 -23.39 -3.92
N TYR A 76 2.90 -22.43 -3.10
CA TYR A 76 3.69 -22.71 -1.90
C TYR A 76 2.95 -22.26 -0.64
N PRO A 77 2.78 -23.13 0.37
CA PRO A 77 2.07 -22.80 1.62
C PRO A 77 2.75 -21.64 2.39
N ILE A 78 4.05 -21.44 2.17
CA ILE A 78 4.84 -20.33 2.72
C ILE A 78 4.45 -19.00 2.04
N GLY A 79 4.23 -19.00 0.72
CA GLY A 79 3.84 -17.80 -0.03
C GLY A 79 2.45 -17.27 0.33
N GLU A 80 1.49 -18.19 0.51
CA GLU A 80 0.11 -17.84 0.84
C GLU A 80 -0.04 -17.33 2.29
N THR A 81 0.78 -17.85 3.22
CA THR A 81 0.70 -17.50 4.65
C THR A 81 1.50 -16.24 5.02
N LEU A 82 2.61 -15.93 4.32
CA LEU A 82 3.50 -14.81 4.68
C LEU A 82 3.25 -13.53 3.86
N LEU A 83 2.75 -13.64 2.63
CA LEU A 83 2.63 -12.52 1.68
C LEU A 83 1.21 -12.32 1.13
N GLY A 84 0.21 -13.11 1.58
CA GLY A 84 -1.15 -13.25 1.04
C GLY A 84 -2.06 -12.00 1.02
N ILE A 85 -1.48 -10.81 0.91
CA ILE A 85 -2.17 -9.56 0.66
C ILE A 85 -2.48 -9.49 -0.85
N PRO A 86 -3.75 -9.41 -1.24
CA PRO A 86 -4.13 -9.25 -2.64
C PRO A 86 -3.67 -7.89 -3.21
N ASP A 87 -3.22 -7.89 -4.46
CA ASP A 87 -2.88 -6.65 -5.19
C ASP A 87 -4.15 -5.95 -5.68
N ILE A 88 -4.51 -4.88 -4.98
CA ILE A 88 -5.64 -3.99 -5.30
C ILE A 88 -5.20 -2.73 -6.06
N SER A 89 -3.91 -2.60 -6.38
CA SER A 89 -3.38 -1.45 -7.11
C SER A 89 -4.09 -1.25 -8.44
N GLY A 90 -4.36 -0.01 -8.81
CA GLY A 90 -4.93 0.34 -10.10
C GLY A 90 -5.77 1.60 -10.05
N GLU A 91 -6.37 1.91 -11.18
CA GLU A 91 -7.31 3.01 -11.32
C GLU A 91 -8.73 2.46 -11.39
N TYR A 92 -9.63 3.09 -10.65
CA TYR A 92 -11.02 2.71 -10.54
C TYR A 92 -11.87 3.89 -11.00
N ARG A 93 -12.81 3.65 -11.92
CA ARG A 93 -13.73 4.67 -12.41
C ARG A 93 -15.17 4.24 -12.29
N GLY A 94 -16.04 5.22 -12.14
CA GLY A 94 -17.47 4.99 -12.03
C GLY A 94 -18.15 6.22 -11.48
N TYR A 95 -19.03 6.01 -10.51
CA TYR A 95 -19.88 7.07 -9.98
C TYR A 95 -19.82 7.13 -8.46
N ASN A 96 -19.90 8.37 -7.97
CA ASN A 96 -20.21 8.69 -6.60
C ASN A 96 -21.67 9.17 -6.57
N GLU A 97 -22.47 8.53 -5.73
CA GLU A 97 -23.88 8.84 -5.54
C GLU A 97 -24.04 9.56 -4.19
N ILE A 98 -24.48 10.82 -4.23
CA ILE A 98 -24.88 11.58 -3.04
C ILE A 98 -26.35 11.86 -3.21
N SER A 99 -27.20 11.16 -2.46
CA SER A 99 -28.65 11.19 -2.64
C SER A 99 -29.03 10.89 -4.11
N ALA A 100 -29.76 11.77 -4.80
CA ALA A 100 -30.16 11.59 -6.20
C ALA A 100 -29.09 12.02 -7.23
N LEU A 101 -27.96 12.60 -6.79
CA LEU A 101 -26.92 13.10 -7.69
C LEU A 101 -25.85 12.03 -7.94
N LYS A 102 -25.75 11.57 -9.18
CA LYS A 102 -24.63 10.75 -9.67
C LYS A 102 -23.55 11.63 -10.28
N LYS A 103 -22.36 11.62 -9.70
CA LYS A 103 -21.18 12.33 -10.22
C LYS A 103 -20.13 11.31 -10.65
N LYS A 104 -19.45 11.56 -11.77
CA LYS A 104 -18.30 10.74 -12.17
C LYS A 104 -17.22 10.83 -11.09
N ALA A 105 -16.60 9.70 -10.78
CA ALA A 105 -15.54 9.60 -9.80
C ALA A 105 -14.41 8.71 -10.34
N ARG A 106 -13.19 9.08 -9.97
CA ARG A 106 -11.97 8.32 -10.26
C ARG A 106 -11.14 8.19 -8.98
N VAL A 107 -10.67 6.98 -8.71
CA VAL A 107 -9.83 6.65 -7.57
C VAL A 107 -8.60 5.93 -8.07
N LYS A 108 -7.43 6.31 -7.57
CA LYS A 108 -6.17 5.61 -7.82
C LYS A 108 -5.69 5.00 -6.52
N ILE A 109 -5.50 3.69 -6.55
CA ILE A 109 -4.92 2.93 -5.45
C ILE A 109 -3.50 2.54 -5.84
N THR A 110 -2.54 2.94 -5.02
CA THR A 110 -1.13 2.52 -5.10
C THR A 110 -0.81 1.65 -3.90
N GLN A 111 -0.31 0.44 -4.12
CA GLN A 111 0.02 -0.48 -3.03
C GLN A 111 1.47 -0.96 -3.14
N THR A 112 2.12 -1.05 -1.98
CA THR A 112 3.32 -1.83 -1.72
C THR A 112 2.99 -2.84 -0.61
N TRP A 113 3.90 -3.76 -0.31
CA TRP A 113 3.68 -4.74 0.75
C TRP A 113 3.41 -4.07 2.13
N THR A 114 4.05 -2.93 2.36
CA THR A 114 3.95 -2.19 3.63
C THR A 114 3.03 -0.99 3.60
N HIS A 115 2.57 -0.52 2.43
CA HIS A 115 1.82 0.73 2.32
C HIS A 115 0.70 0.65 1.30
N ILE A 116 -0.43 1.28 1.61
CA ILE A 116 -1.50 1.57 0.65
C ILE A 116 -1.71 3.09 0.62
N GLY A 117 -1.68 3.65 -0.58
CA GLY A 117 -2.03 5.03 -0.85
C GLY A 117 -3.27 5.09 -1.72
N VAL A 118 -4.20 5.98 -1.38
CA VAL A 118 -5.41 6.21 -2.16
C VAL A 118 -5.50 7.69 -2.51
N ILE A 119 -5.77 7.99 -3.78
CA ILE A 119 -5.99 9.35 -4.27
C ILE A 119 -7.35 9.40 -4.96
N TYR A 120 -8.18 10.36 -4.55
CA TYR A 120 -9.45 10.65 -5.19
C TYR A 120 -9.29 11.82 -6.15
N TYR A 121 -9.87 11.68 -7.34
CA TYR A 121 -9.86 12.69 -8.38
C TYR A 121 -11.27 13.25 -8.60
N GLY A 122 -11.36 14.57 -8.71
CA GLY A 122 -12.57 15.30 -9.05
C GLY A 122 -12.87 15.29 -10.55
N LYS A 123 -13.84 16.13 -10.96
CA LYS A 123 -14.36 16.20 -12.34
C LYS A 123 -13.29 16.57 -13.37
N ASP A 124 -12.31 17.38 -12.98
CA ASP A 124 -11.25 17.92 -13.86
C ASP A 124 -9.93 17.16 -13.72
N ASP A 125 -9.98 15.92 -13.22
CA ASP A 125 -8.81 15.10 -12.91
C ASP A 125 -7.85 15.72 -11.88
N THR A 126 -8.37 16.65 -11.09
CA THR A 126 -7.66 17.27 -9.97
C THR A 126 -7.77 16.38 -8.74
N PRO A 127 -6.66 16.10 -8.03
CA PRO A 127 -6.74 15.34 -6.78
C PRO A 127 -7.49 16.15 -5.73
N ILE A 128 -8.57 15.59 -5.20
CA ILE A 128 -9.45 16.24 -4.21
C ILE A 128 -9.29 15.67 -2.81
N SER A 129 -8.78 14.44 -2.67
CA SER A 129 -8.41 13.89 -1.37
C SER A 129 -7.32 12.82 -1.47
N LYS A 130 -6.65 12.57 -0.35
CA LYS A 130 -5.63 11.54 -0.21
C LYS A 130 -5.78 10.80 1.11
N ALA A 131 -5.63 9.48 1.06
CA ALA A 131 -5.52 8.63 2.25
C ALA A 131 -4.15 7.95 2.30
N LYS A 132 -3.61 7.82 3.52
CA LYS A 132 -2.34 7.14 3.82
C LYS A 132 -2.45 6.09 4.92
N ALA A 133 -3.55 6.06 5.68
CA ALA A 133 -3.85 5.04 6.67
C ALA A 133 -5.03 4.23 6.14
N VAL A 134 -4.78 2.96 5.82
CA VAL A 134 -5.75 2.03 5.27
C VAL A 134 -5.66 0.76 6.10
N VAL A 135 -6.76 0.32 6.69
CA VAL A 135 -6.83 -1.02 7.30
C VAL A 135 -7.39 -1.97 6.26
N LEU A 136 -6.77 -3.14 6.12
CA LEU A 136 -7.20 -4.18 5.20
C LEU A 136 -7.64 -5.39 6.01
N ASP A 137 -8.93 -5.70 5.97
CA ASP A 137 -9.49 -6.96 6.48
C ASP A 137 -9.82 -7.86 5.28
N SER A 138 -9.16 -9.02 5.23
CA SER A 138 -9.36 -10.06 4.21
C SER A 138 -9.89 -11.34 4.84
N SER A 139 -10.79 -11.23 5.82
CA SER A 139 -11.52 -12.36 6.41
C SER A 139 -12.20 -13.23 5.35
N ASN A 140 -12.52 -12.66 4.18
CA ASN A 140 -12.90 -13.38 2.97
C ASN A 140 -11.84 -13.17 1.88
N ARG A 141 -11.38 -14.25 1.22
CA ARG A 141 -10.34 -14.20 0.17
C ARG A 141 -10.78 -13.42 -1.07
N ASP A 142 -12.07 -13.30 -1.30
CA ASP A 142 -12.64 -12.63 -2.48
C ASP A 142 -13.09 -11.18 -2.20
N LEU A 143 -13.22 -10.82 -0.93
CA LEU A 143 -13.77 -9.54 -0.51
C LEU A 143 -12.89 -8.90 0.55
N ILE A 144 -12.37 -7.73 0.22
CA ILE A 144 -11.47 -6.96 1.06
C ILE A 144 -12.22 -5.76 1.62
N GLU A 145 -12.21 -5.58 2.93
CA GLU A 145 -12.68 -4.36 3.56
C GLU A 145 -11.51 -3.37 3.71
N LEU A 146 -11.75 -2.12 3.33
CA LEU A 146 -10.83 -1.00 3.34
C LEU A 146 -11.44 0.14 4.14
N ASP A 147 -10.90 0.37 5.33
CA ASP A 147 -11.25 1.51 6.15
C ASP A 147 -10.13 2.54 6.07
N PHE A 148 -10.47 3.78 5.71
CA PHE A 148 -9.46 4.84 5.62
C PHE A 148 -9.95 6.19 6.06
N LEU A 149 -9.00 6.93 6.64
CA LEU A 149 -9.11 8.34 6.95
C LEU A 149 -8.48 9.12 5.81
N TYR A 150 -9.27 9.99 5.19
CA TYR A 150 -8.80 10.83 4.09
C TYR A 150 -8.83 12.31 4.47
N GLN A 151 -7.92 13.06 3.89
CA GLN A 151 -7.87 14.51 4.00
C GLN A 151 -8.40 15.12 2.71
N LEU A 152 -9.37 16.02 2.82
CA LEU A 152 -9.84 16.83 1.70
C LEU A 152 -8.82 17.93 1.40
N PHE A 153 -8.42 18.08 0.14
CA PHE A 153 -7.74 19.28 -0.32
C PHE A 153 -8.80 20.38 -0.41
N SER A 154 -8.56 21.53 0.23
CA SER A 154 -9.52 22.63 0.26
C SER A 154 -9.92 23.01 -1.17
N GLU A 155 -11.20 22.89 -1.52
CA GLU A 155 -11.74 23.52 -2.71
C GLU A 155 -11.60 25.04 -2.51
N ARG A 156 -10.64 25.66 -3.20
CA ARG A 156 -10.74 27.09 -3.49
C ARG A 156 -11.89 27.24 -4.47
N ARG A 157 -13.06 27.65 -3.97
CA ARG A 157 -13.99 28.47 -4.73
C ARG A 157 -14.27 29.74 -3.96
N ASP A 158 -14.24 30.81 -4.73
CA ASP A 158 -14.33 32.19 -4.32
C ASP A 158 -15.55 32.49 -3.44
N SER A 159 -15.41 33.55 -2.65
CA SER A 159 -16.41 34.16 -1.78
C SER A 159 -16.89 33.30 -0.61
N GLU A 160 -16.04 33.12 0.39
CA GLU A 160 -16.34 33.53 1.77
C GLU A 160 -15.19 33.10 2.69
N LYS A 161 -14.68 34.05 3.48
CA LYS A 161 -13.75 33.81 4.58
C LYS A 161 -14.42 32.86 5.59
N LYS A 162 -14.21 31.55 5.52
CA LYS A 162 -14.53 30.64 6.64
C LYS A 162 -13.63 29.39 6.65
N SER A 163 -12.80 29.35 7.69
CA SER A 163 -11.94 28.27 8.18
C SER A 163 -11.05 27.55 7.15
N GLN A 164 -9.75 27.83 7.21
CA GLN A 164 -8.66 26.93 6.80
C GLN A 164 -8.63 25.69 7.74
N GLY A 165 -9.73 24.95 7.80
CA GLY A 165 -9.84 23.71 8.55
C GLY A 165 -9.44 22.56 7.65
N MET A 166 -8.46 21.78 8.10
CA MET A 166 -8.13 20.50 7.48
C MET A 166 -9.30 19.54 7.71
N ASN A 167 -10.21 19.43 6.74
CA ASN A 167 -11.39 18.56 6.86
C ASN A 167 -10.95 17.12 6.64
N HIS A 168 -11.13 16.31 7.67
CA HIS A 168 -10.93 14.86 7.63
C HIS A 168 -12.26 14.19 7.35
N GLY A 169 -12.23 13.11 6.57
CA GLY A 169 -13.37 12.25 6.33
C GLY A 169 -13.00 10.79 6.58
N VAL A 170 -14.02 9.97 6.81
CA VAL A 170 -13.91 8.52 6.97
C VAL A 170 -14.56 7.88 5.76
N GLN A 171 -13.93 6.86 5.20
CA GLN A 171 -14.56 6.06 4.17
C GLN A 171 -14.37 4.58 4.46
N LEU A 172 -15.48 3.86 4.33
CA LEU A 172 -15.59 2.42 4.51
C LEU A 172 -15.89 1.83 3.14
N SER A 173 -14.88 1.21 2.54
CA SER A 173 -15.01 0.61 1.20
C SER A 173 -14.76 -0.87 1.24
N ARG A 174 -15.36 -1.57 0.29
CA ARG A 174 -15.16 -2.97 0.01
C ARG A 174 -14.64 -3.09 -1.41
N ILE A 175 -13.58 -3.87 -1.59
CA ILE A 175 -13.13 -4.30 -2.90
C ILE A 175 -13.56 -5.74 -3.10
N ASP A 176 -14.38 -5.96 -4.12
CA ASP A 176 -14.60 -7.28 -4.67
C ASP A 176 -13.49 -7.56 -5.69
N LEU A 177 -12.64 -8.54 -5.38
CA LEU A 177 -11.51 -8.91 -6.22
C LEU A 177 -11.92 -9.65 -7.49
N ARG A 178 -13.05 -10.37 -7.48
CA ARG A 178 -13.56 -11.13 -8.64
C ARG A 178 -14.16 -10.18 -9.66
N ASP A 179 -15.01 -9.28 -9.19
CA ASP A 179 -15.70 -8.32 -10.03
C ASP A 179 -14.84 -7.08 -10.34
N LYS A 180 -13.66 -6.96 -9.70
CA LYS A 180 -12.79 -5.78 -9.76
C LYS A 180 -13.55 -4.48 -9.42
N LYS A 181 -14.46 -4.56 -8.46
CA LYS A 181 -15.33 -3.44 -8.04
C LYS A 181 -14.86 -2.88 -6.71
N LEU A 182 -14.79 -1.56 -6.63
CA LEU A 182 -14.62 -0.81 -5.39
C LEU A 182 -15.96 -0.16 -5.06
N GLN A 183 -16.56 -0.58 -3.95
CA GLN A 183 -17.87 -0.12 -3.51
C GLN A 183 -17.84 0.29 -2.06
N GLY A 184 -18.50 1.37 -1.66
CA GLY A 184 -18.39 1.79 -0.26
C GLY A 184 -19.10 3.06 0.09
N THR A 185 -19.36 3.23 1.37
CA THR A 185 -19.88 4.47 1.94
C THR A 185 -18.74 5.39 2.33
N TRP A 186 -18.85 6.67 2.00
CA TRP A 186 -17.92 7.68 2.46
C TRP A 186 -18.65 8.77 3.23
N PHE A 187 -17.94 9.36 4.19
CA PHE A 187 -18.43 10.37 5.12
C PHE A 187 -17.49 11.56 5.12
N ASN A 188 -17.99 12.68 4.62
CA ASN A 188 -17.42 14.00 4.88
C ASN A 188 -17.87 14.38 6.30
N GLY A 189 -16.96 14.80 7.19
CA GLY A 189 -17.24 15.12 8.60
C GLY A 189 -18.35 16.15 8.91
N LYS A 190 -19.10 16.61 7.90
CA LYS A 190 -20.32 17.43 7.97
C LYS A 190 -21.60 16.67 7.63
N GLU A 191 -21.69 15.36 7.92
CA GLU A 191 -22.88 14.51 7.73
C GLU A 191 -23.25 14.15 6.29
N GLU A 192 -22.49 14.57 5.28
CA GLU A 192 -22.69 14.10 3.91
C GLU A 192 -22.24 12.65 3.77
N GLN A 193 -23.22 11.77 3.54
CA GLN A 193 -23.04 10.37 3.20
C GLN A 193 -23.21 10.19 1.70
N GLY A 194 -22.25 9.53 1.06
CA GLY A 194 -22.38 9.09 -0.32
C GLY A 194 -21.96 7.64 -0.50
N TYR A 195 -22.33 7.08 -1.65
CA TYR A 195 -21.98 5.72 -2.05
C TYR A 195 -21.10 5.76 -3.30
N LEU A 196 -19.94 5.12 -3.21
CA LEU A 196 -19.03 4.92 -4.33
C LEU A 196 -19.31 3.58 -4.98
N ASN A 197 -19.38 3.57 -6.31
CA ASN A 197 -19.47 2.37 -7.11
C ASN A 197 -18.55 2.51 -8.33
N LEU A 198 -17.35 1.95 -8.22
CA LEU A 198 -16.29 2.06 -9.21
C LEU A 198 -15.85 0.68 -9.68
N THR A 199 -15.40 0.60 -10.93
CA THR A 199 -14.82 -0.61 -11.54
C THR A 199 -13.38 -0.32 -11.94
N LYS A 200 -12.49 -1.29 -11.75
CA LYS A 200 -11.07 -1.18 -12.12
C LYS A 200 -10.92 -1.06 -13.65
N GLU A 201 -10.18 -0.06 -14.10
CA GLU A 201 -9.80 0.10 -15.51
C GLU A 201 -8.56 -0.71 -15.84
N GLY A 202 -8.66 -1.58 -16.86
CA GLY A 202 -7.54 -2.31 -17.42
C GLY A 202 -6.94 -3.37 -16.48
N THR A 203 -6.21 -4.32 -17.06
CA THR A 203 -5.36 -5.27 -16.36
C THR A 203 -3.97 -5.18 -16.96
#